data_AF-A0A950QHT2-F1
#
_entry.id   AF-A0A950QHT2-F1
#
_cell.length_a   1.000
_cell.length_b   1.000
_cell.length_c   1.000
_cell.angle_alpha   90.00
_cell.angle_beta   90.00
_cell.angle_gamma   90.00
#
_symmetry.space_group_name_H-M   'P 1'
#
loop_
_entity.id
_entity.type
_entity.pdbx_description
1 polymer ?
#
loop_
_entity_poly.entity_id
_entity_poly.type
_entity_poly.pdbx_seq_one_letter_code
_entity_poly.pdbx_strand_id
1 'polypeptide(L)'
;SKLQTLYAAVRAALENKIAESVPRPGAKGIVLCHISHSYPDGASLYFTYIFPRTLDGDDVAQWLAIKRTASDAILANGGTISHHHGVGADHLPWMAQEKGALGIEVLRAIKRTLDPKGVLNPGKLIPL
;
A
#
# COMPACT_ATOMS: atom_id res chain seq x y z
N SER A 1 11.81 -13.51 -12.23
CA SER A 1 11.49 -12.77 -11.00
C SER A 1 10.87 -11.43 -11.36
N LYS A 2 9.78 -11.00 -10.71
CA LYS A 2 9.15 -9.68 -10.92
C LYS A 2 9.79 -8.55 -10.09
N LEU A 3 10.80 -8.87 -9.25
CA LEU A 3 11.35 -7.94 -8.26
C LEU A 3 11.89 -6.64 -8.87
N GLN A 4 12.66 -6.71 -9.95
CA GLN A 4 13.22 -5.51 -10.59
C GLN A 4 12.13 -4.64 -11.22
N THR A 5 11.17 -5.25 -11.94
CA THR A 5 10.04 -4.53 -12.54
C THR A 5 9.17 -3.88 -11.47
N LEU A 6 8.83 -4.62 -10.41
CA LEU A 6 8.09 -4.11 -9.26
C LEU A 6 8.83 -2.95 -8.58
N TYR A 7 10.14 -3.14 -8.32
CA TYR A 7 10.97 -2.08 -7.73
C TYR A 7 10.96 -0.81 -8.57
N ALA A 8 11.23 -0.93 -9.87
CA ALA A 8 11.29 0.21 -10.78
C ALA A 8 9.96 0.94 -10.86
N ALA A 9 8.84 0.21 -10.99
CA ALA A 9 7.52 0.79 -11.09
C ALA A 9 7.09 1.54 -9.81
N VAL A 10 7.30 0.94 -8.63
CA VAL A 10 6.94 1.57 -7.35
C VAL A 10 7.83 2.77 -7.07
N ARG A 11 9.14 2.66 -7.36
CA ARG A 11 10.08 3.78 -7.23
C ARG A 11 9.67 4.96 -8.11
N ALA A 12 9.41 4.72 -9.40
CA ALA A 12 9.00 5.77 -10.33
C ALA A 12 7.66 6.40 -9.91
N ALA A 13 6.68 5.61 -9.46
CA ALA A 13 5.39 6.11 -8.99
C ALA A 13 5.54 7.03 -7.75
N LEU A 14 6.41 6.67 -6.81
CA LEU A 14 6.74 7.49 -5.64
C LEU A 14 7.48 8.77 -6.05
N GLU A 15 8.56 8.65 -6.83
CA GLU A 15 9.38 9.80 -7.26
C GLU A 15 8.55 10.82 -8.04
N ASN A 16 7.75 10.38 -9.00
CA ASN A 16 6.86 11.24 -9.78
C ASN A 16 5.82 11.91 -8.88
N LYS A 17 5.12 11.14 -8.04
CA LYS A 17 4.06 11.71 -7.21
C LYS A 17 4.59 12.69 -6.17
N ILE A 18 5.77 12.44 -5.62
CA ILE A 18 6.45 13.36 -4.72
C ILE A 18 6.82 14.65 -5.46
N ALA A 19 7.39 14.55 -6.67
CA ALA A 19 7.78 15.72 -7.46
C ALA A 19 6.58 16.60 -7.84
N GLU A 20 5.43 16.00 -8.16
CA GLU A 20 4.16 16.72 -8.41
C GLU A 20 3.59 17.38 -7.15
N SER A 21 3.94 16.88 -5.97
CA SER A 21 3.33 17.27 -4.70
C SER A 21 4.22 18.20 -3.86
N VAL A 22 5.30 18.76 -4.44
CA VAL A 22 6.22 19.62 -3.69
C VAL A 22 5.57 20.98 -3.36
N PRO A 23 5.68 21.48 -2.11
CA PRO A 23 5.05 22.74 -1.71
C PRO A 23 5.88 23.95 -2.15
N ARG A 24 7.14 23.74 -2.56
CA ARG A 24 8.11 24.80 -2.88
C ARG A 24 9.03 24.38 -4.04
N PRO A 25 9.38 25.32 -4.94
CA PRO A 25 10.32 25.03 -6.03
C PRO A 25 11.65 24.48 -5.52
N GLY A 26 12.16 23.43 -6.19
CA GLY A 26 13.44 22.82 -5.88
C GLY A 26 13.47 21.87 -4.68
N ALA A 27 12.37 21.74 -3.92
CA ALA A 27 12.27 20.73 -2.87
C ALA A 27 12.30 19.32 -3.48
N LYS A 28 12.94 18.37 -2.79
CA LYS A 28 13.08 16.98 -3.26
C LYS A 28 12.74 16.02 -2.12
N GLY A 29 12.09 14.91 -2.47
CA GLY A 29 11.97 13.77 -1.58
C GLY A 29 13.09 12.76 -1.78
N ILE A 30 13.08 11.74 -0.94
CA ILE A 30 14.02 10.62 -0.96
C ILE A 30 13.18 9.34 -1.07
N VAL A 31 13.52 8.46 -2.00
CA VAL A 31 12.95 7.13 -2.12
C VAL A 31 14.06 6.10 -1.99
N LEU A 32 13.97 5.28 -0.95
CA LEU A 32 14.88 4.20 -0.63
C LEU A 32 14.14 2.87 -0.73
N CYS A 33 14.87 1.81 -1.03
CA CYS A 33 14.36 0.45 -0.99
C CYS A 33 15.48 -0.50 -0.60
N HIS A 34 15.16 -1.51 0.20
CA HIS A 34 16.04 -2.65 0.44
C HIS A 34 15.25 -3.96 0.38
N ILE A 35 15.95 -5.07 0.22
CA ILE A 35 15.34 -6.40 0.38
C ILE A 35 15.46 -6.77 1.86
N SER A 36 14.33 -6.96 2.53
CA SER A 36 14.32 -7.33 3.97
C SER A 36 14.33 -8.84 4.18
N HIS A 37 13.71 -9.60 3.28
CA HIS A 37 13.54 -11.05 3.36
C HIS A 37 13.63 -11.66 1.97
N SER A 38 14.19 -12.87 1.88
CA SER A 38 14.33 -13.64 0.64
C SER A 38 13.73 -15.03 0.82
N TYR A 39 13.09 -15.52 -0.23
CA TYR A 39 12.41 -16.80 -0.30
C TYR A 39 12.74 -17.48 -1.64
N PRO A 40 12.51 -18.80 -1.78
CA PRO A 40 12.70 -19.48 -3.07
C PRO A 40 11.96 -18.83 -4.24
N ASP A 41 10.75 -18.32 -3.98
CA ASP A 41 9.86 -17.77 -5.03
C ASP A 41 9.82 -16.23 -5.09
N GLY A 42 10.59 -15.54 -4.25
CA GLY A 42 10.52 -14.07 -4.21
C GLY A 42 11.25 -13.42 -3.04
N ALA A 43 11.01 -12.14 -2.85
CA ALA A 43 11.62 -11.35 -1.78
C ALA A 43 10.70 -10.20 -1.35
N SER A 44 10.90 -9.71 -0.14
CA SER A 44 10.18 -8.54 0.38
C SER A 44 10.97 -7.26 0.07
N LEU A 45 10.44 -6.45 -0.85
CA LEU A 45 10.90 -5.08 -1.07
C LEU A 45 10.33 -4.16 0.01
N TYR A 46 11.21 -3.51 0.76
CA TYR A 46 10.85 -2.58 1.81
C TYR A 46 11.18 -1.16 1.38
N PHE A 47 10.14 -0.38 1.05
CA PHE A 47 10.27 1.00 0.64
C PHE A 47 10.23 1.94 1.84
N THR A 48 11.10 2.95 1.80
CA THR A 48 11.07 4.09 2.71
C THR A 48 11.08 5.34 1.86
N TYR A 49 10.11 6.23 2.05
CA TYR A 49 10.07 7.50 1.36
C TYR A 49 9.91 8.65 2.34
N ILE A 50 10.60 9.74 2.04
CA ILE A 50 10.52 11.01 2.76
C ILE A 50 10.16 12.06 1.71
N PHE A 51 9.18 12.91 1.99
CA PHE A 51 8.69 13.91 1.05
C PHE A 51 8.63 15.29 1.70
N PRO A 52 8.78 16.37 0.91
CA PRO A 52 8.58 17.74 1.41
C PRO A 52 7.12 17.94 1.86
N ARG A 53 6.92 17.99 3.17
CA ARG A 53 5.61 18.16 3.79
C ARG A 53 5.06 19.57 3.56
N THR A 54 3.79 19.67 3.19
CA THR A 54 3.04 20.93 3.22
C THR A 54 2.74 21.32 4.66
N LEU A 55 3.08 22.54 5.09
CA LEU A 55 2.87 22.98 6.47
C LEU A 55 1.55 23.72 6.69
N ASP A 56 1.08 24.44 5.66
CA ASP A 56 -0.12 25.29 5.74
C ASP A 56 -1.33 24.67 5.02
N GLY A 57 -1.33 23.34 4.85
CA GLY A 57 -2.35 22.60 4.11
C GLY A 57 -2.56 21.20 4.67
N ASP A 58 -3.33 20.37 3.95
CA ASP A 58 -3.64 19.00 4.36
C ASP A 58 -2.49 18.05 4.00
N ASP A 59 -1.56 17.92 4.95
CA ASP A 59 -0.41 17.03 4.85
C ASP A 59 -0.78 15.54 4.89
N VAL A 60 -1.90 15.21 5.53
CA VAL A 60 -2.43 13.84 5.56
C VAL A 60 -2.96 13.47 4.17
N ALA A 61 -3.71 14.35 3.52
CA ALA A 61 -4.14 14.14 2.14
C ALA A 61 -2.96 14.05 1.16
N GLN A 62 -1.94 14.89 1.34
CA GLN A 62 -0.68 14.81 0.58
C GLN A 62 -0.02 13.44 0.74
N TRP A 63 0.13 12.97 1.98
CA TRP A 63 0.69 11.66 2.30
C TRP A 63 -0.15 10.53 1.69
N LEU A 64 -1.47 10.56 1.86
CA LEU A 64 -2.40 9.56 1.33
C LEU A 64 -2.30 9.46 -0.20
N ALA A 65 -2.17 10.60 -0.89
CA ALA A 65 -2.01 10.62 -2.35
C ALA A 65 -0.71 9.91 -2.79
N ILE A 66 0.41 10.17 -2.10
CA ILE A 66 1.70 9.51 -2.37
C ILE A 66 1.62 8.01 -2.02
N LYS A 67 1.03 7.66 -0.88
CA LYS A 67 0.89 6.26 -0.45
C LYS A 67 0.03 5.45 -1.41
N ARG A 68 -1.05 6.04 -1.94
CA ARG A 68 -1.94 5.40 -2.92
C ARG A 68 -1.20 5.03 -4.20
N THR A 69 -0.42 5.94 -4.78
CA THR A 69 0.33 5.63 -6.03
C THR A 69 1.31 4.48 -5.85
N ALA A 70 1.96 4.39 -4.67
CA ALA A 70 2.82 3.27 -4.35
C ALA A 70 2.05 1.95 -4.27
N SER A 71 0.93 1.92 -3.53
CA SER A 71 0.09 0.73 -3.38
C SER A 71 -0.54 0.27 -4.71
N ASP A 72 -0.99 1.21 -5.55
CA ASP A 72 -1.51 0.93 -6.89
C ASP A 72 -0.42 0.30 -7.78
N ALA A 73 0.78 0.90 -7.77
CA ALA A 73 1.93 0.38 -8.50
C ALA A 73 2.34 -1.03 -8.02
N ILE A 74 2.26 -1.30 -6.72
CA ILE A 74 2.56 -2.63 -6.14
C ILE A 74 1.64 -3.69 -6.76
N LEU A 75 0.32 -3.50 -6.69
CA LEU A 75 -0.62 -4.49 -7.20
C LEU A 75 -0.58 -4.61 -8.72
N ALA A 76 -0.46 -3.49 -9.44
CA ALA A 76 -0.37 -3.49 -10.90
C ALA A 76 0.85 -4.27 -11.43
N ASN A 77 1.93 -4.35 -10.64
CA ASN A 77 3.17 -5.03 -11.03
C ASN A 77 3.36 -6.38 -10.33
N GLY A 78 2.28 -6.96 -9.78
CA GLY A 78 2.25 -8.31 -9.24
C GLY A 78 2.98 -8.49 -7.92
N GLY A 79 3.14 -7.41 -7.13
CA GLY A 79 3.45 -7.51 -5.71
C GLY A 79 2.19 -7.75 -4.89
N THR A 80 2.35 -8.21 -3.64
CA THR A 80 1.24 -8.30 -2.67
C THR A 80 1.12 -6.98 -1.91
N ILE A 81 -0.10 -6.58 -1.54
CA ILE A 81 -0.33 -5.27 -0.89
C ILE A 81 0.39 -5.12 0.46
N SER A 82 0.69 -6.23 1.12
CA SER A 82 1.50 -6.28 2.33
C SER A 82 2.32 -7.56 2.37
N HIS A 83 3.53 -7.46 2.94
CA HIS A 83 4.30 -8.62 3.39
C HIS A 83 3.98 -8.95 4.87
N HIS A 84 4.20 -8.01 5.79
CA HIS A 84 4.02 -8.25 7.23
C HIS A 84 3.32 -7.13 8.02
N HIS A 85 3.06 -5.96 7.42
CA HIS A 85 2.34 -4.87 8.13
C HIS A 85 0.84 -5.12 8.27
N GLY A 86 0.29 -6.04 7.46
CA GLY A 86 -1.13 -6.36 7.44
C GLY A 86 -1.94 -5.38 6.59
N VAL A 87 -3.26 -5.42 6.79
CA VAL A 87 -4.23 -4.70 5.96
C VAL A 87 -4.67 -3.41 6.63
N GLY A 88 -5.44 -3.52 7.73
CA GLY A 88 -5.99 -2.37 8.44
C GLY A 88 -6.84 -1.47 7.53
N ALA A 89 -7.06 -0.22 7.96
CA ALA A 89 -7.72 0.76 7.09
C ALA A 89 -6.84 1.15 5.89
N ASP A 90 -5.52 1.19 6.12
CA ASP A 90 -4.53 1.71 5.17
C ASP A 90 -4.47 0.91 3.88
N HIS A 91 -4.58 -0.43 3.92
CA HIS A 91 -4.51 -1.27 2.73
C HIS A 91 -5.86 -1.89 2.33
N LEU A 92 -6.93 -1.62 3.09
CA LEU A 92 -8.27 -2.12 2.78
C LEU A 92 -8.74 -1.85 1.34
N PRO A 93 -8.47 -0.67 0.73
CA PRO A 93 -8.94 -0.38 -0.62
C PRO A 93 -8.49 -1.39 -1.69
N TRP A 94 -7.38 -2.09 -1.45
CA TRP A 94 -6.78 -3.04 -2.38
C TRP A 94 -7.13 -4.50 -2.09
N MET A 95 -7.84 -4.79 -0.99
CA MET A 95 -8.14 -6.17 -0.58
C MET A 95 -8.97 -6.95 -1.58
N ALA A 96 -9.93 -6.28 -2.24
CA ALA A 96 -10.77 -6.93 -3.25
C ALA A 96 -9.95 -7.40 -4.46
N GLN A 97 -8.96 -6.61 -4.88
CA GLN A 97 -8.05 -6.98 -5.96
C GLN A 97 -7.04 -8.05 -5.50
N GLU A 98 -6.51 -7.92 -4.28
CA GLU A 98 -5.52 -8.83 -3.70
C GLU A 98 -6.06 -10.24 -3.48
N LYS A 99 -7.30 -10.40 -3.00
CA LYS A 99 -7.89 -11.72 -2.67
C LYS A 99 -8.96 -12.20 -3.66
N GLY A 100 -9.41 -11.32 -4.57
CA GLY A 100 -10.50 -11.61 -5.48
C GLY A 100 -11.85 -11.72 -4.78
N ALA A 101 -12.93 -11.73 -5.58
CA ALA A 101 -14.30 -11.77 -5.07
C ALA A 101 -14.57 -12.99 -4.16
N LEU A 102 -14.12 -14.19 -4.58
CA LEU A 102 -14.29 -15.42 -3.81
C LEU A 102 -13.53 -15.38 -2.48
N GLY A 103 -12.28 -14.90 -2.47
CA GLY A 103 -11.49 -14.79 -1.24
C GLY A 103 -12.15 -13.84 -0.23
N ILE A 104 -12.68 -12.71 -0.71
CA ILE A 104 -13.45 -11.78 0.13
C ILE A 104 -14.74 -12.42 0.66
N GLU A 105 -15.46 -13.18 -0.17
CA GLU A 105 -16.67 -13.89 0.26
C GLU A 105 -16.39 -14.90 1.37
N VAL A 106 -15.33 -15.70 1.23
CA VAL A 106 -14.90 -16.66 2.26
C VAL A 106 -14.59 -15.94 3.57
N LEU A 107 -13.81 -14.86 3.54
CA LEU A 107 -13.50 -14.07 4.73
C LEU A 107 -14.78 -13.50 5.38
N ARG A 108 -15.73 -13.04 4.57
CA ARG A 108 -17.01 -12.52 5.05
C ARG A 108 -17.87 -13.61 5.68
N ALA A 109 -17.89 -14.81 5.11
CA ALA A 109 -18.59 -15.95 5.69
C ALA A 109 -18.02 -16.33 7.06
N ILE A 110 -16.69 -16.46 7.17
CA ILE A 110 -16.01 -16.73 8.45
C ILE A 110 -16.36 -15.65 9.48
N LYS A 111 -16.25 -14.37 9.10
CA LYS A 111 -16.54 -13.24 9.99
C LYS A 111 -17.98 -13.24 10.50
N ARG A 112 -18.96 -13.52 9.64
CA ARG A 112 -20.38 -13.60 10.05
C ARG A 112 -20.65 -14.73 11.04
N THR A 113 -19.98 -15.87 10.86
CA THR A 113 -20.14 -17.02 11.78
C THR A 113 -19.50 -16.75 13.14
N LEU A 114 -18.28 -16.19 13.14
CA LEU A 114 -17.51 -15.99 14.38
C LEU A 114 -17.88 -14.69 15.13
N ASP A 115 -18.38 -13.69 14.42
CA ASP A 115 -18.78 -12.39 14.98
C ASP A 115 -20.09 -11.89 14.34
N PRO A 116 -21.22 -12.58 14.62
CA PRO A 116 -22.52 -12.23 14.03
C PRO A 116 -23.03 -10.85 14.43
N LYS A 117 -22.50 -10.27 15.52
CA LYS A 117 -22.84 -8.91 15.98
C LYS A 117 -21.90 -7.84 15.42
N GLY A 118 -20.83 -8.23 14.72
CA GLY A 118 -19.88 -7.31 14.10
C GLY A 118 -19.08 -6.44 15.06
N VAL A 119 -18.88 -6.86 16.32
CA VAL A 119 -18.24 -6.03 17.35
C VAL A 119 -16.71 -6.08 17.32
N LEU A 120 -16.13 -7.11 16.70
CA LEU A 120 -14.68 -7.30 16.67
C LEU A 120 -14.07 -6.49 15.51
N ASN A 121 -13.78 -5.22 15.77
CA ASN A 121 -13.02 -4.30 14.91
C ASN A 121 -13.54 -4.20 13.46
N PRO A 122 -14.78 -3.69 13.28
CA PRO A 122 -15.43 -3.63 11.97
C PRO A 122 -14.65 -2.76 10.97
N GLY A 123 -14.68 -3.16 9.70
CA GLY A 123 -14.13 -2.38 8.58
C GLY A 123 -12.61 -2.30 8.50
N LYS A 124 -11.85 -3.25 9.08
CA LYS A 124 -10.37 -3.27 9.02
C LYS A 124 -9.74 -4.30 8.09
N LEU A 125 -10.49 -5.31 7.67
CA LEU A 125 -9.97 -6.38 6.80
C LEU A 125 -10.87 -6.65 5.62
N ILE A 126 -12.19 -6.65 5.86
CA ILE A 126 -13.21 -6.96 4.86
C ILE A 126 -13.87 -5.63 4.50
N PRO A 127 -13.87 -5.23 3.21
CA PRO A 127 -14.67 -4.11 2.75
C PRO A 127 -16.13 -4.34 3.13
N LEU A 128 -16.70 -3.36 3.84
CA LEU A 128 -18.09 -3.37 4.28
C LEU A 128 -19.04 -3.36 3.06
#